data_AF-A0A0B8P7A2-F1
#
_entry.id   AF-A0A0B8P7A2-F1
#
_cell.length_a   1.000
_cell.length_b   1.000
_cell.length_c   1.000
_cell.angle_alpha   90.00
_cell.angle_beta   90.00
_cell.angle_gamma   90.00
#
_symmetry.space_group_name_H-M   'P 1'
#
loop_
_entity.id
_entity.type
_entity.pdbx_description
1 polymer ?
#
loop_
_entity_poly.entity_id
_entity_poly.type
_entity_poly.pdbx_seq_one_letter_code
_entity_poly.pdbx_strand_id
1 'polypeptide(L)'
;MVEGKPDQEWSIEDAELCQSIASLILPTLDDKRINDRSWYKKGWDGLTTQLGRLFGPRYLGRKLILIGLLVLGYLLATTMGEYKLSANATIESGVQRAIVAPFDGYINQALVRAGDKVTQGEDLVLMDDRDLRLERLKWLSEESKLVRQRLEAWQ
;
A
#
# COMPACT_ATOMS: atom_id res chain seq x y z
N MET A 1 -42.76 36.65 41.00
CA MET A 1 -43.78 37.60 41.48
C MET A 1 -44.78 36.80 42.28
N VAL A 2 -44.66 36.85 43.60
CA VAL A 2 -45.66 36.28 44.53
C VAL A 2 -46.45 37.50 45.02
N GLU A 3 -47.69 37.65 44.57
CA GLU A 3 -48.59 38.70 45.05
C GLU A 3 -49.07 38.32 46.44
N GLY A 4 -48.55 39.01 47.47
CA GLY A 4 -49.07 38.92 48.83
C GLY A 4 -50.34 39.78 48.94
N LYS A 5 -51.42 39.19 49.46
CA LYS A 5 -52.59 39.98 49.88
C LYS A 5 -52.18 40.91 51.03
N PRO A 6 -52.60 42.19 51.02
CA PRO A 6 -52.05 43.24 51.89
C PRO A 6 -52.51 43.19 53.37
N ASP A 7 -53.18 42.14 53.83
CA ASP A 7 -53.82 42.09 55.15
C ASP A 7 -53.60 40.74 55.88
N GLN A 8 -52.41 40.16 55.77
CA GLN A 8 -52.06 38.91 56.43
C GLN A 8 -50.89 39.14 57.40
N GLU A 9 -51.18 39.09 58.70
CA GLU A 9 -50.16 39.10 59.75
C GLU A 9 -49.43 37.75 59.75
N TRP A 10 -48.16 37.72 59.37
CA TRP A 10 -47.36 36.50 59.39
C TRP A 10 -47.09 36.08 60.84
N SER A 11 -47.60 34.91 61.22
CA SER A 11 -47.35 34.31 62.53
C SER A 11 -45.92 33.75 62.60
N ILE A 12 -45.35 33.71 63.80
CA ILE A 12 -44.01 33.15 64.05
C ILE A 12 -43.94 31.68 63.62
N GLU A 13 -45.06 30.94 63.73
CA GLU A 13 -45.17 29.56 63.27
C GLU A 13 -44.99 29.41 61.75
N ASP A 14 -45.50 30.35 60.95
CA ASP A 14 -45.33 30.33 59.49
C ASP A 14 -43.87 30.56 59.09
N ALA A 15 -43.15 31.38 59.86
CA ALA A 15 -41.72 31.62 59.67
C ALA A 15 -40.88 30.37 60.02
N GLU A 16 -41.23 29.65 61.09
CA GLU A 16 -40.56 28.40 61.48
C GLU A 16 -40.76 27.28 60.45
N LEU A 17 -41.96 27.19 59.87
CA LEU A 17 -42.25 26.26 58.78
C LEU A 17 -41.44 26.60 57.52
N CYS A 18 -41.38 27.88 57.14
CA CYS A 18 -40.58 28.32 56.00
C CYS A 18 -39.08 28.05 56.23
N GLN A 19 -38.57 28.25 57.45
CA GLN A 19 -37.19 27.98 57.79
C GLN A 19 -36.87 26.48 57.74
N SER A 20 -37.79 25.63 58.19
CA SER A 20 -37.64 24.17 58.12
C SER A 20 -37.58 23.68 56.67
N ILE A 21 -38.47 24.19 55.81
CA ILE A 21 -38.48 23.89 54.37
C ILE A 21 -37.21 24.40 53.70
N ALA A 22 -36.78 25.63 54.01
CA ALA A 22 -35.54 26.19 53.48
C ALA A 22 -34.32 25.36 53.87
N SER A 23 -34.23 24.88 55.12
CA SER A 23 -33.10 24.07 55.60
C SER A 23 -32.94 22.76 54.84
N LEU A 24 -34.05 22.19 54.35
CA LEU A 24 -34.04 20.95 53.58
C LEU A 24 -33.69 21.19 52.10
N ILE A 25 -34.17 22.30 51.53
CA ILE A 25 -33.99 22.62 50.11
C ILE A 25 -32.62 23.24 49.84
N LEU A 26 -32.09 24.08 50.75
CA LEU A 26 -30.82 24.80 50.56
C LEU A 26 -29.63 23.88 50.22
N PRO A 27 -29.39 22.76 50.91
CA PRO A 27 -28.28 21.86 50.59
C PRO A 27 -28.41 21.22 49.21
N THR A 28 -29.63 20.80 48.85
CA THR A 28 -29.90 20.21 47.54
C THR A 28 -29.74 21.22 46.40
N LEU A 29 -30.03 22.49 46.66
CA LEU A 29 -29.85 23.58 45.71
C LEU A 29 -28.38 23.96 45.58
N ASP A 30 -27.61 23.93 46.67
CA ASP A 30 -26.17 24.19 46.65
C ASP A 30 -25.40 23.07 45.95
N ASP A 31 -25.80 21.81 46.15
CA ASP A 31 -25.30 20.67 45.38
C ASP A 31 -25.60 20.81 43.88
N LYS A 32 -26.82 21.25 43.53
CA LYS A 32 -27.18 21.52 42.13
C LYS A 32 -26.40 22.69 41.55
N ARG A 33 -26.13 23.75 42.33
CA ARG A 33 -25.33 24.92 41.94
C ARG A 33 -23.86 24.56 41.70
N ILE A 34 -23.30 23.67 42.52
CA ILE A 34 -21.94 23.14 42.32
C ILE A 34 -21.90 22.27 41.07
N ASN A 35 -22.94 21.49 40.80
CA ASN A 35 -23.04 20.63 39.63
C ASN A 35 -23.36 21.39 38.32
N ASP A 36 -23.94 22.60 38.40
CA ASP A 36 -24.14 23.53 37.27
C ASP A 36 -22.84 24.22 36.81
N ARG A 37 -21.72 24.01 37.52
CA ARG A 37 -20.42 24.47 37.02
C ARG A 37 -20.06 23.70 35.75
N SER A 38 -19.83 24.47 34.69
CA SER A 38 -19.46 23.99 33.35
C SER A 38 -18.58 22.74 33.41
N TRP A 39 -19.07 21.66 32.80
CA TRP A 39 -18.41 20.35 32.75
C TRP A 39 -16.95 20.44 32.27
N TYR A 40 -16.62 21.46 31.47
CA TYR A 40 -15.26 21.82 31.09
C TYR A 40 -14.34 22.15 32.28
N LYS A 41 -14.80 22.95 33.25
CA LYS A 41 -14.01 23.26 34.46
C LYS A 41 -13.88 22.04 35.37
N LYS A 42 -14.91 21.20 35.45
CA LYS A 42 -14.87 19.93 36.21
C LYS A 42 -13.89 18.93 35.59
N GLY A 43 -13.83 18.90 34.25
CA GLY A 43 -12.80 18.16 33.51
C GLY A 43 -11.39 18.72 33.76
N TRP A 44 -11.24 20.05 33.80
CA TRP A 44 -9.95 20.70 34.03
C TRP A 44 -9.42 20.51 35.45
N ASP A 45 -10.27 20.65 36.46
CA ASP A 45 -9.91 20.39 37.87
C ASP A 45 -9.60 18.90 38.09
N GLY A 46 -10.34 18.00 37.42
CA GLY A 46 -10.02 16.58 37.39
C GLY A 46 -8.66 16.32 36.74
N LEU A 47 -8.36 16.98 35.62
CA LEU A 47 -7.11 16.84 34.89
C LEU A 47 -5.92 17.37 35.68
N THR A 48 -6.02 18.54 36.32
CA THR A 48 -4.94 19.12 37.13
C THR A 48 -4.67 18.30 38.39
N THR A 49 -5.73 17.77 39.03
CA THR A 49 -5.59 16.87 40.18
C THR A 49 -4.98 15.52 39.77
N GLN A 50 -5.37 14.98 38.62
CA GLN A 50 -4.77 13.75 38.08
C GLN A 50 -3.33 13.96 37.62
N LEU A 51 -3.00 15.10 36.99
CA LEU A 51 -1.64 15.49 36.64
C LEU A 51 -0.77 15.67 37.89
N GLY A 52 -1.26 16.36 38.92
CA GLY A 52 -0.57 16.47 40.22
C GLY A 52 -0.33 15.11 40.88
N ARG A 53 -1.27 14.17 40.76
CA ARG A 53 -1.13 12.78 41.23
C ARG A 53 -0.23 11.92 40.33
N LEU A 54 -0.02 12.29 39.06
CA LEU A 54 0.93 11.64 38.15
C LEU A 54 2.37 12.09 38.45
N PHE A 55 2.57 13.34 38.90
CA PHE A 55 3.89 13.88 39.24
C PHE A 55 4.29 13.72 40.73
N GLY A 56 3.36 13.34 41.62
CA GLY A 56 3.61 13.17 43.05
C GLY A 56 4.56 12.01 43.41
N PRO A 57 5.36 12.12 44.49
CA PRO A 57 6.46 11.22 44.85
C PRO A 57 6.06 9.79 45.24
N ARG A 58 4.76 9.47 45.36
CA ARG A 58 4.26 8.15 45.84
C ARG A 58 3.60 7.27 44.77
N TYR A 59 3.63 7.65 43.49
CA TYR A 59 2.89 6.95 42.42
C TYR A 59 3.81 6.33 41.35
N LEU A 60 4.80 5.55 41.78
CA LEU A 60 5.73 4.81 40.91
C LEU A 60 5.00 3.95 39.86
N GLY A 61 3.92 3.27 40.26
CA GLY A 61 3.13 2.41 39.36
C GLY A 61 2.53 3.15 38.16
N ARG A 62 2.03 4.38 38.35
CA ARG A 62 1.45 5.16 37.23
C ARG A 62 2.51 5.63 36.24
N LYS A 63 3.69 6.02 36.73
CA LYS A 63 4.83 6.37 35.86
C LYS A 63 5.28 5.17 35.03
N LEU A 64 5.35 3.98 35.64
CA LEU A 64 5.68 2.74 34.93
C LEU A 64 4.64 2.39 33.86
N ILE A 65 3.34 2.55 34.14
CA ILE A 65 2.29 2.34 33.14
C ILE A 65 2.42 3.33 31.98
N LEU A 66 2.66 4.62 32.26
CA LEU A 66 2.85 5.62 31.22
C LEU A 66 4.08 5.32 30.35
N ILE A 67 5.21 4.99 30.98
CA ILE A 67 6.43 4.61 30.25
C ILE A 67 6.17 3.34 29.43
N GLY A 68 5.50 2.34 30.00
CA GLY A 68 5.13 1.11 29.30
C GLY A 68 4.25 1.36 28.08
N LEU A 69 3.24 2.25 28.19
CA LEU A 69 2.41 2.64 27.06
C LEU A 69 3.20 3.40 25.99
N LEU A 70 4.10 4.29 26.38
CA LEU A 70 4.96 5.01 25.43
C LEU A 70 5.90 4.05 24.68
N VAL A 71 6.52 3.11 25.40
CA VAL A 71 7.40 2.09 24.81
C VAL A 71 6.61 1.17 23.88
N LEU A 72 5.43 0.72 24.29
CA LEU A 72 4.56 -0.12 23.46
C LEU A 72 4.11 0.61 22.19
N GLY A 73 3.69 1.87 22.32
CA GLY A 73 3.30 2.70 21.18
C GLY A 73 4.47 2.94 20.22
N TYR A 74 5.66 3.19 20.75
CA TYR A 74 6.88 3.32 19.96
C TYR A 74 7.20 2.02 19.20
N LEU A 75 7.20 0.87 19.89
CA LEU A 75 7.47 -0.43 19.26
C LEU A 75 6.46 -0.73 18.14
N LEU A 76 5.16 -0.53 18.37
CA LEU A 76 4.15 -0.76 17.34
C LEU A 76 4.30 0.19 16.14
N ALA A 77 4.74 1.44 16.37
CA ALA A 77 4.97 2.41 15.30
C ALA A 77 6.25 2.12 14.49
N THR A 78 7.31 1.61 15.12
CA THR A 78 8.61 1.41 14.46
C THR A 78 8.85 -0.02 13.97
N THR A 79 8.07 -0.99 14.44
CA THR A 79 8.23 -2.38 14.02
C THR A 79 7.68 -2.56 12.61
N MET A 80 8.57 -2.51 11.64
CA MET A 80 8.27 -2.89 10.26
C MET A 80 8.38 -4.41 10.15
N GLY A 81 7.27 -5.08 9.81
CA GLY A 81 7.28 -6.50 9.49
C GLY A 81 7.78 -6.71 8.06
N GLU A 82 8.68 -7.67 7.84
CA GLU A 82 9.03 -8.11 6.49
C GLU A 82 7.82 -8.80 5.86
N TYR A 83 7.07 -8.07 5.04
CA TYR A 83 5.96 -8.64 4.28
C TYR A 83 6.49 -9.34 3.02
N LYS A 84 6.68 -10.65 3.11
CA LYS A 84 7.14 -11.48 1.99
C LYS A 84 5.95 -11.93 1.15
N LEU A 85 5.82 -11.33 -0.03
CA LEU A 85 4.86 -11.75 -1.04
C LEU A 85 5.43 -12.93 -1.84
N SER A 86 4.76 -14.07 -1.80
CA SER A 86 5.06 -15.20 -2.68
C SER A 86 4.27 -15.03 -3.97
N ALA A 87 4.97 -14.82 -5.07
CA ALA A 87 4.39 -14.76 -6.41
C ALA A 87 5.06 -15.82 -7.29
N ASN A 88 4.28 -16.41 -8.20
CA ASN A 88 4.82 -17.33 -9.20
C ASN A 88 5.62 -16.52 -10.21
N ALA A 89 6.92 -16.79 -10.30
CA ALA A 89 7.80 -16.20 -11.30
C ALA A 89 8.42 -17.34 -12.11
N THR A 90 8.26 -17.26 -13.44
CA THR A 90 8.93 -18.16 -14.37
C THR A 90 10.07 -17.40 -15.02
N ILE A 91 11.26 -18.00 -15.04
CA ILE A 91 12.43 -17.45 -15.71
C ILE A 91 12.37 -17.87 -17.17
N GLU A 92 12.29 -16.89 -18.07
CA GLU A 92 12.32 -17.10 -19.52
C GLU A 92 13.59 -16.46 -20.12
N SER A 93 14.05 -17.00 -21.26
CA SER A 93 15.14 -16.38 -22.01
C SER A 93 14.68 -15.03 -22.58
N GLY A 94 15.48 -13.98 -22.38
CA GLY A 94 15.18 -12.65 -22.93
C GLY A 94 15.09 -12.62 -24.47
N VAL A 95 15.70 -13.60 -25.15
CA VAL A 95 15.58 -13.77 -26.60
C VAL A 95 15.50 -15.26 -26.93
N GLN A 96 14.47 -15.65 -27.68
CA GLN A 96 14.36 -16.96 -28.30
C GLN A 96 14.31 -16.77 -29.82
N ARG A 97 15.14 -17.51 -30.55
CA ARG A 97 15.19 -17.45 -32.02
C ARG A 97 15.04 -18.87 -32.55
N ALA A 98 14.11 -19.04 -33.48
CA ALA A 98 13.98 -20.27 -34.26
C ALA A 98 14.57 -20.00 -35.65
N ILE A 99 15.45 -20.90 -36.11
CA ILE A 99 16.00 -20.87 -37.47
C ILE A 99 15.30 -22.00 -38.23
N VAL A 100 14.59 -21.62 -39.29
CA VAL A 100 13.84 -22.55 -40.14
C VAL A 100 14.59 -22.72 -41.46
N ALA A 101 14.56 -23.92 -42.03
CA ALA A 101 15.14 -24.17 -43.34
C ALA A 101 14.48 -23.26 -44.39
N PRO A 102 15.26 -22.52 -45.20
CA PRO A 102 14.71 -21.58 -46.18
C PRO A 102 14.12 -22.26 -47.44
N PHE A 103 14.47 -23.51 -47.70
CA PHE A 103 13.98 -24.30 -48.82
C PHE A 103 13.87 -25.77 -48.43
N ASP A 104 13.09 -26.53 -49.20
CA ASP A 104 12.98 -27.98 -49.03
C ASP A 104 14.27 -28.66 -49.52
N GLY A 105 14.93 -29.41 -48.63
CA GLY A 105 16.19 -30.05 -48.94
C GLY A 105 16.71 -30.89 -47.79
N TYR A 106 17.92 -31.42 -47.96
CA TYR A 106 18.57 -32.26 -46.97
C TYR A 106 19.70 -31.49 -46.28
N ILE A 107 19.97 -31.86 -45.03
CA ILE A 107 21.15 -31.39 -44.31
C ILE A 107 22.37 -32.14 -44.83
N ASN A 108 23.36 -31.41 -45.32
CA ASN A 108 24.64 -31.97 -45.74
C ASN A 108 25.57 -32.16 -44.54
N GLN A 109 25.70 -31.14 -43.69
CA GLN A 109 26.55 -31.18 -42.50
C GLN A 109 25.96 -30.37 -41.34
N ALA A 110 26.04 -30.90 -40.12
CA ALA A 110 25.74 -30.16 -38.89
C ALA A 110 27.06 -29.78 -38.20
N LEU A 111 27.28 -28.47 -38.00
CA LEU A 111 28.53 -27.93 -37.47
C LEU A 111 28.47 -27.71 -35.95
N VAL A 112 27.26 -27.55 -35.41
CA VAL A 112 27.02 -27.30 -33.98
C VAL A 112 26.15 -28.39 -33.36
N ARG A 113 26.29 -28.59 -32.04
CA ARG A 113 25.44 -29.51 -31.27
C ARG A 113 24.54 -28.73 -30.32
N ALA A 114 23.47 -29.40 -29.89
CA ALA A 114 22.56 -28.84 -28.89
C ALA A 114 23.32 -28.50 -27.60
N GLY A 115 23.20 -27.25 -27.14
CA GLY A 115 23.88 -26.73 -25.95
C GLY A 115 25.16 -25.95 -26.23
N ASP A 116 25.66 -25.97 -27.47
CA ASP A 116 26.82 -25.16 -27.84
C ASP A 116 26.45 -23.67 -27.88
N LYS A 117 27.41 -22.82 -27.49
CA LYS A 117 27.27 -21.36 -27.61
C LYS A 117 27.67 -20.94 -29.02
N VAL A 118 26.81 -20.18 -29.66
CA VAL A 118 27.01 -19.74 -31.05
C VAL A 118 26.99 -18.21 -31.14
N THR A 119 27.74 -17.69 -32.10
CA THR A 119 27.86 -16.25 -32.35
C THR A 119 27.07 -15.85 -33.60
N GLN A 120 26.83 -14.55 -33.77
CA GLN A 120 26.12 -14.06 -34.95
C GLN A 120 26.96 -14.29 -36.22
N GLY A 121 26.36 -14.92 -37.23
CA GLY A 121 27.02 -15.22 -38.50
C GLY A 121 27.82 -16.52 -38.50
N GLU A 122 27.77 -17.28 -37.42
CA GLU A 122 28.37 -18.61 -37.35
C GLU A 122 27.51 -19.64 -38.08
N ASP A 123 28.13 -20.45 -38.93
CA ASP A 123 27.45 -21.50 -39.68
C ASP A 123 27.03 -22.63 -38.74
N LEU A 124 25.73 -22.83 -38.58
CA LEU A 124 25.18 -23.88 -37.73
C LEU A 124 25.04 -25.21 -38.47
N VAL A 125 24.55 -25.12 -39.71
CA VAL A 125 24.19 -26.26 -40.56
C VAL A 125 24.44 -25.87 -42.01
N LEU A 126 25.02 -26.78 -42.78
CA LEU A 126 25.14 -26.68 -44.22
C LEU A 126 24.06 -27.55 -44.87
N MET A 127 23.23 -26.93 -45.70
CA MET A 127 22.21 -27.63 -46.50
C MET A 127 22.80 -28.07 -47.85
N ASP A 128 22.21 -29.12 -48.41
CA ASP A 128 22.53 -29.58 -49.76
C ASP A 128 21.98 -28.60 -50.81
N ASP A 129 22.87 -28.05 -51.63
CA ASP A 129 22.57 -27.01 -52.63
C ASP A 129 22.70 -27.51 -54.08
N ARG A 130 22.86 -28.81 -54.30
CA ARG A 130 23.11 -29.39 -55.64
C ARG A 130 22.06 -28.98 -56.67
N ASP A 131 20.77 -29.11 -56.32
CA ASP A 131 19.67 -28.76 -57.21
C ASP A 131 19.62 -27.25 -57.47
N LEU A 132 19.83 -26.43 -56.44
CA LEU A 132 19.89 -24.97 -56.56
C LEU A 132 21.04 -24.51 -57.47
N ARG A 133 22.18 -25.21 -57.44
CA ARG A 133 23.33 -24.93 -58.32
C ARG A 133 23.02 -25.28 -59.77
N LEU A 134 22.36 -26.41 -60.02
CA LEU A 134 21.93 -26.80 -61.37
C LEU A 134 20.91 -25.81 -61.92
N GLU A 135 19.95 -25.38 -61.09
CA GLU A 135 18.95 -24.39 -61.49
C GLU A 135 19.60 -23.04 -61.82
N ARG A 136 20.57 -22.59 -61.00
CA ARG A 136 21.34 -21.37 -61.27
C ARG A 136 22.06 -21.43 -62.63
N LEU A 137 22.68 -22.55 -62.95
CA LEU A 137 23.37 -22.73 -64.24
C LEU A 137 22.39 -22.67 -65.41
N LYS A 138 21.20 -23.25 -65.26
CA LYS A 138 20.13 -23.16 -66.27
C LYS A 138 19.72 -21.72 -66.51
N TRP A 139 19.48 -20.94 -65.46
CA TRP A 139 19.10 -19.53 -65.56
C TRP A 139 20.18 -18.67 -66.23
N LEU A 140 21.46 -18.88 -65.89
CA LEU A 140 22.59 -18.18 -66.51
C LEU A 140 22.71 -18.48 -68.01
N SER A 141 22.46 -19.73 -68.41
CA SER A 141 22.46 -20.09 -69.83
C SER A 141 21.30 -19.42 -70.57
N GLU A 142 20.14 -19.28 -69.93
CA GLU A 142 18.97 -18.66 -70.56
C GLU A 142 19.15 -17.15 -70.70
N GLU A 143 19.68 -16.49 -69.68
CA GLU A 143 20.10 -15.09 -69.74
C GLU A 143 21.07 -14.85 -70.90
N SER A 144 22.08 -15.71 -71.03
CA SER A 144 23.07 -15.60 -72.11
C SER A 144 22.44 -15.70 -73.51
N LYS A 145 21.41 -16.55 -73.69
CA LYS A 145 20.67 -16.64 -74.96
C LYS A 145 19.84 -15.39 -75.21
N LEU A 146 19.12 -14.89 -74.20
CA LEU A 146 18.29 -13.69 -74.31
C LEU A 146 19.12 -12.46 -74.64
N VAL A 147 20.31 -12.33 -74.05
CA VAL A 147 21.25 -11.25 -74.38
C VAL A 147 21.69 -11.32 -75.85
N ARG A 148 22.00 -12.51 -76.37
CA ARG A 148 22.36 -12.69 -77.78
C ARG A 148 21.20 -12.32 -78.72
N GLN A 149 19.99 -12.79 -78.43
CA GLN A 149 18.80 -12.45 -79.21
C GLN A 149 18.51 -10.94 -79.20
N ARG A 150 18.70 -10.27 -78.05
CA ARG A 150 18.57 -8.82 -77.97
C ARG A 150 19.60 -8.12 -78.87
N LEU A 151 20.84 -8.60 -78.92
CA LEU A 151 21.86 -7.99 -79.78
C LEU A 151 21.54 -8.19 -81.27
N GLU A 152 21.06 -9.39 -81.64
CA GLU A 152 20.68 -9.72 -83.02
C GLU A 152 19.45 -8.94 -83.51
N ALA A 153 18.48 -8.66 -82.64
CA ALA A 153 17.27 -7.90 -82.99
C ALA A 153 17.51 -6.39 -83.17
N TRP A 154 18.68 -5.88 -82.74
CA TRP A 154 19.07 -4.47 -82.87
C TRP A 154 20.06 -4.24 -84.03
N GLN A 155 20.41 -5.29 -84.79
CA GLN A 155 21.16 -5.21 -86.06
C GLN A 155 20.21 -5.34 -87.25
#